data_AF-A0A4P1S0Y6-F1
#
_entry.id   AF-A0A4P1S0Y6-F1
#
_cell.length_a   1.000
_cell.length_b   1.000
_cell.length_c   1.000
_cell.angle_alpha   90.00
_cell.angle_beta   90.00
_cell.angle_gamma   90.00
#
_symmetry.space_group_name_H-M   'P 1'
#
loop_
_entity.id
_entity.type
_entity.pdbx_description
1 polymer ?
#
loop_
_entity_poly.entity_id
_entity_poly.type
_entity_poly.pdbx_seq_one_letter_code
_entity_poly.pdbx_strand_id
1 'polypeptide(L)'
;MKIKGLSRHLSSIVELELKLGNIVLRIDEPRGTRCPMAVVFSQPLHFYEIKNQLILDKAVERWENRDAHYDIEAGVVCRETGHTVAGPFRW
;
A
#
# COMPACT_ATOMS: atom_id res chain seq x y z
N MET A 1 2.26 -10.63 9.17
CA MET A 1 3.58 -10.71 8.50
C MET A 1 4.16 -9.31 8.49
N LYS A 2 5.43 -9.14 8.88
CA LYS A 2 6.08 -7.82 8.89
C LYS A 2 6.99 -7.69 7.68
N ILE A 3 6.78 -6.65 6.87
CA ILE A 3 7.65 -6.32 5.73
C ILE A 3 8.84 -5.52 6.25
N LYS A 4 10.05 -6.07 6.11
CA LYS A 4 11.28 -5.44 6.60
C LYS A 4 11.53 -4.14 5.83
N GLY A 5 11.75 -3.04 6.54
CA GLY A 5 12.04 -1.73 5.94
C GLY A 5 10.80 -0.92 5.55
N LEU A 6 9.58 -1.47 5.68
CA LEU A 6 8.36 -0.70 5.46
C LEU A 6 8.17 0.35 6.57
N SER A 7 7.55 1.47 6.21
CA SER A 7 7.22 2.53 7.15
C SER A 7 6.25 2.00 8.21
N ARG A 8 6.51 2.32 9.47
CA ARG A 8 5.61 1.98 10.59
C ARG A 8 4.18 2.45 10.36
N HIS A 9 4.01 3.54 9.61
CA HIS A 9 2.71 4.15 9.29
C HIS A 9 1.88 3.29 8.33
N LEU A 10 2.53 2.40 7.57
CA LEU A 10 1.87 1.52 6.58
C LEU A 10 1.84 0.06 7.02
N SER A 11 2.63 -0.32 8.03
CA SER A 11 2.67 -1.69 8.55
C SER A 11 1.30 -2.18 9.03
N SER A 12 0.52 -1.33 9.71
CA SER A 12 -0.82 -1.67 10.20
C SER A 12 -1.81 -1.92 9.06
N ILE A 13 -1.67 -1.19 7.95
CA ILE A 13 -2.50 -1.37 6.76
C ILE A 13 -2.17 -2.71 6.10
N VAL A 14 -0.89 -3.02 5.91
CA VAL A 14 -0.46 -4.32 5.37
C VAL A 14 -0.94 -5.49 6.23
N GLU A 15 -0.82 -5.38 7.55
CA GLU A 15 -1.27 -6.41 8.48
C GLU A 15 -2.80 -6.62 8.41
N LEU A 16 -3.57 -5.53 8.29
CA LEU A 16 -5.03 -5.61 8.13
C LEU A 16 -5.40 -6.27 6.80
N GLU A 17 -4.80 -5.86 5.68
CA GLU A 17 -5.08 -6.43 4.36
C GLU A 17 -4.81 -7.94 4.32
N LEU A 18 -3.67 -8.37 4.88
CA LEU A 18 -3.35 -9.79 5.02
C LEU A 18 -4.36 -10.54 5.89
N LYS A 19 -4.87 -9.91 6.95
CA LYS A 19 -5.90 -10.50 7.82
C LYS A 19 -7.25 -10.64 7.11
N LEU A 20 -7.56 -9.73 6.19
CA LEU A 20 -8.77 -9.76 5.37
C LEU A 20 -8.66 -10.74 4.19
N GLY A 21 -7.53 -11.43 4.04
CA GLY A 21 -7.31 -12.43 3.00
C GLY A 21 -6.74 -11.86 1.69
N ASN A 22 -6.35 -10.59 1.68
CA ASN A 22 -5.60 -10.03 0.56
C ASN A 22 -4.18 -10.60 0.55
N ILE A 23 -3.56 -10.67 -0.63
CA ILE A 23 -2.24 -11.31 -0.82
C ILE A 23 -1.29 -10.28 -1.42
N VAL A 24 -0.08 -10.19 -0.85
CA VAL A 24 0.98 -9.36 -1.44
C VAL A 24 1.41 -9.99 -2.75
N LEU A 25 1.23 -9.24 -3.84
CA LEU A 25 1.61 -9.62 -5.19
C LEU A 25 3.09 -9.36 -5.46
N ARG A 26 3.57 -8.16 -5.15
CA ARG A 26 4.97 -7.78 -5.28
C ARG A 26 5.37 -6.74 -4.25
N ILE A 27 6.67 -6.67 -3.99
CA ILE A 27 7.30 -5.64 -3.17
C ILE A 27 8.41 -5.00 -4.03
N ASP A 28 8.24 -3.72 -4.31
CA ASP A 28 9.21 -2.93 -5.05
C ASP A 28 10.17 -2.28 -4.04
N GLU A 29 11.44 -2.68 -4.08
CA GLU A 29 12.49 -2.21 -3.18
C GLU A 29 13.43 -1.20 -3.86
N PRO A 30 14.03 -0.24 -3.11
CA PRO A 30 15.03 0.68 -3.63
C PRO A 30 16.33 -0.06 -4.04
N ARG A 31 16.38 -0.59 -5.26
CA ARG A 31 17.58 -1.22 -5.85
C ARG A 31 18.48 -0.19 -6.52
N GLY A 32 18.98 0.79 -5.76
CA GLY A 32 19.86 1.85 -6.26
C GLY A 32 19.14 2.96 -7.05
N THR A 33 17.81 2.96 -7.05
CA THR A 33 16.96 4.03 -7.60
C THR A 33 16.39 4.87 -6.47
N ARG A 34 15.90 6.09 -6.77
CA ARG A 34 15.13 6.90 -5.81
C ARG A 34 13.70 6.36 -5.57
N CYS A 35 13.43 5.11 -5.91
CA CYS A 35 12.11 4.52 -5.75
C CYS A 35 11.88 4.22 -4.25
N PRO A 36 10.96 4.92 -3.57
CA PRO A 36 10.58 4.54 -2.22
C PRO A 36 9.87 3.17 -2.23
N MET A 37 10.03 2.39 -1.17
CA MET A 37 9.48 1.03 -1.09
C MET A 37 7.96 1.01 -1.35
N ALA A 38 7.51 0.10 -2.22
CA ALA A 38 6.08 -0.09 -2.50
C ALA A 38 5.65 -1.54 -2.28
N VAL A 39 4.48 -1.72 -1.68
CA VAL A 39 3.83 -3.03 -1.46
C VAL A 39 2.58 -3.06 -2.31
N VAL A 40 2.52 -3.99 -3.25
CA VAL A 40 1.38 -4.14 -4.15
C VAL A 40 0.63 -5.41 -3.80
N PHE A 41 -0.66 -5.29 -3.56
CA PHE A 41 -1.59 -6.38 -3.30
C PHE A 41 -2.24 -6.88 -4.59
N SER A 42 -2.65 -8.15 -4.59
CA SER A 42 -3.31 -8.79 -5.73
C SER A 42 -4.76 -8.35 -5.91
N GLN A 43 -5.40 -7.88 -4.85
CA GLN A 43 -6.78 -7.38 -4.84
C GLN A 43 -6.81 -5.90 -4.45
N PRO A 44 -7.91 -5.17 -4.78
CA PRO A 44 -8.13 -3.82 -4.28
C PRO A 44 -7.98 -3.75 -2.76
N LEU A 45 -7.48 -2.62 -2.25
CA LEU A 45 -7.40 -2.40 -0.81
C LEU A 45 -8.79 -2.25 -0.20
N HIS A 46 -8.96 -2.80 1.00
CA HIS A 46 -10.17 -2.76 1.80
C HIS A 46 -10.28 -1.40 2.52
N PHE A 47 -10.45 -0.33 1.76
CA PHE A 47 -10.43 1.05 2.29
C PHE A 47 -11.51 1.32 3.35
N TYR A 48 -12.65 0.64 3.27
CA TYR A 48 -13.71 0.77 4.28
C TYR A 48 -13.23 0.24 5.63
N GLU A 49 -12.62 -0.94 5.64
CA GLU A 49 -12.06 -1.60 6.80
C GLU A 49 -10.85 -0.82 7.34
N ILE A 50 -9.97 -0.34 6.46
CA ILE A 50 -8.83 0.52 6.84
C ILE A 50 -9.33 1.75 7.60
N LYS A 51 -10.34 2.45 7.07
CA LYS A 51 -10.89 3.66 7.69
C LYS A 51 -11.58 3.37 9.03
N ASN A 52 -12.22 2.21 9.18
CA ASN A 52 -13.01 1.88 10.36
C ASN A 52 -12.21 1.21 11.47
N GLN A 53 -11.14 0.48 11.14
CA GLN A 53 -10.37 -0.32 12.09
C GLN A 53 -9.03 0.32 12.47
N LEU A 54 -8.50 1.23 11.65
CA LEU A 54 -7.20 1.84 11.87
C LEU A 54 -7.33 3.34 12.12
N ILE A 55 -6.57 3.83 13.10
CA ILE A 55 -6.28 5.25 13.24
C ILE A 55 -5.12 5.56 12.29
N LEU A 56 -5.44 6.14 11.15
CA LEU A 56 -4.45 6.54 10.16
C LEU A 56 -3.64 7.74 10.67
N ASP A 57 -2.32 7.65 10.50
CA ASP A 57 -1.44 8.78 10.75
C ASP A 57 -1.70 9.91 9.75
N LYS A 58 -1.51 11.17 10.16
CA LYS A 58 -1.62 12.34 9.28
C LYS A 58 -0.63 12.28 8.11
N ALA A 59 0.47 11.55 8.27
CA ALA A 59 1.43 11.31 7.20
C ALA A 59 0.90 10.36 6.09
N VAL A 60 -0.20 9.63 6.31
CA VAL A 60 -0.75 8.68 5.35
C VAL A 60 -1.84 9.34 4.51
N GLU A 61 -1.68 9.29 3.19
CA GLU A 61 -2.68 9.77 2.24
C GLU A 61 -3.19 8.66 1.36
N ARG A 62 -4.50 8.66 1.13
CA ARG A 62 -5.09 7.86 0.05
C ARG A 62 -4.88 8.58 -1.28
N TRP A 63 -4.56 7.82 -2.30
CA TRP A 63 -4.56 8.26 -3.68
C TRP A 63 -5.33 7.26 -4.53
N GLU A 64 -5.86 7.74 -5.63
CA GLU A 64 -6.59 6.94 -6.61
C GLU A 64 -5.97 7.21 -7.97
N ASN A 65 -5.72 6.15 -8.72
CA ASN A 65 -5.26 6.29 -10.07
C ASN A 65 -6.44 6.67 -10.95
N ARG A 66 -6.30 7.76 -11.68
CA ARG A 66 -7.28 8.20 -12.68
C ARG A 66 -6.86 7.82 -14.09
N ASP A 67 -5.66 7.25 -14.23
CA ASP A 67 -5.09 6.86 -15.49
C ASP A 67 -5.42 5.39 -15.78
N ALA A 68 -6.24 5.16 -16.80
CA ALA A 68 -6.65 3.83 -17.23
C ALA A 68 -5.51 3.00 -17.87
N HIS A 69 -4.35 3.60 -18.14
CA HIS A 69 -3.19 2.89 -18.70
C HIS A 69 -2.42 2.08 -17.65
N TYR A 70 -2.70 2.29 -16.36
CA TYR A 70 -2.02 1.61 -15.28
C TYR A 70 -2.99 0.75 -14.51
N ASP A 71 -2.57 -0.49 -14.28
CA ASP A 71 -3.44 -1.47 -13.66
C ASP A 71 -3.64 -1.26 -12.15
N ILE A 72 -2.91 -0.31 -11.55
CA ILE A 72 -3.05 0.09 -10.15
C ILE A 72 -4.23 1.02 -9.99
N GLU A 73 -5.29 0.58 -9.35
CA GLU A 73 -6.53 1.36 -9.19
C GLU A 73 -6.41 2.40 -8.06
N ALA A 74 -5.87 2.03 -6.89
CA ALA A 74 -5.74 2.93 -5.75
C ALA A 74 -4.71 2.45 -4.73
N GLY A 75 -4.31 3.36 -3.84
CA GLY A 75 -3.39 3.05 -2.77
C GLY A 75 -3.35 4.08 -1.65
N VAL A 76 -2.41 3.87 -0.74
CA VAL A 76 -2.01 4.79 0.30
C VAL A 76 -0.52 5.06 0.22
N VAL A 77 -0.10 6.29 0.48
CA VAL A 77 1.29 6.71 0.52
C VAL A 77 1.59 7.37 1.86
N CYS A 78 2.76 7.08 2.43
CA CYS A 78 3.26 7.80 3.60
C CYS A 78 4.15 8.96 3.13
N ARG A 79 3.70 10.21 3.27
CA ARG A 79 4.43 11.39 2.77
C ARG A 79 5.82 11.56 3.36
N GLU A 80 6.02 11.12 4.60
CA GLU A 80 7.33 11.23 5.28
C GLU A 80 8.38 10.29 4.68
N THR A 81 7.98 9.11 4.25
CA THR A 81 8.90 8.06 3.76
C THR A 81 8.81 7.83 2.25
N GLY A 82 7.76 8.34 1.60
CA GLY A 82 7.40 8.01 0.23
C GLY A 82 6.90 6.57 0.03
N HIS A 83 6.90 5.74 1.08
CA HIS A 83 6.48 4.34 0.96
C HIS A 83 5.02 4.25 0.56
N THR A 84 4.67 3.22 -0.21
CA THR A 84 3.33 3.07 -0.79
C THR A 84 2.78 1.68 -0.55
N VAL A 85 1.48 1.57 -0.30
CA VAL A 85 0.71 0.32 -0.33
C VAL A 85 -0.42 0.49 -1.34
N ALA A 86 -0.58 -0.42 -2.28
CA ALA A 86 -1.57 -0.29 -3.35
C ALA A 86 -2.15 -1.65 -3.78
N GLY A 87 -3.27 -1.63 -4.52
CA GLY A 87 -3.82 -2.83 -5.18
C GLY A 87 -5.01 -2.50 -6.08
N PRO A 88 -5.45 -3.40 -6.97
CA PRO A 88 -4.70 -4.48 -7.59
C PRO A 88 -3.83 -3.95 -8.74
N PHE A 89 -3.02 -4.81 -9.37
CA PHE A 89 -2.31 -4.62 -10.65
C PHE A 89 -2.81 -5.75 -11.56
N ARG A 90 -3.80 -5.47 -12.42
CA ARG A 90 -4.28 -6.35 -13.50
C ARG A 90 -3.15 -6.70 -14.47
N TRP A 91 -3.19 -7.91 -15.01
CA TRP A 91 -2.25 -8.44 -16.01
C TRP A 91 -2.99 -8.65 -17.32
#